data_AF-A0A8T5MV99-F1
#
_entry.id   AF-A0A8T5MV99-F1
#
_cell.length_a   1.000
_cell.length_b   1.000
_cell.length_c   1.000
_cell.angle_alpha   90.00
_cell.angle_beta   90.00
_cell.angle_gamma   90.00
#
_symmetry.space_group_name_H-M   'P 1'
#
loop_
_entity.id
_entity.type
_entity.pdbx_description
1 polymer ?
#
loop_
_entity_poly.entity_id
_entity_poly.type
_entity_poly.pdbx_seq_one_letter_code
_entity_poly.pdbx_strand_id
1 'polypeptide(L)' 'MNNMLKKCTKCNTYTLKDVCKCGGKAVSAHPPKFSMIKEQKYGKYRRQAKA' A
#
# COMPACT_ATOMS: atom_id res chain seq x y z
N MET A 1 7.49 12.37 3.58
CA MET A 1 7.31 11.12 4.34
C MET A 1 8.01 10.03 3.58
N ASN A 2 9.12 9.53 4.11
CA ASN A 2 9.92 8.50 3.44
C ASN A 2 9.39 7.13 3.84
N ASN A 3 8.47 6.58 3.05
CA ASN A 3 7.91 5.24 3.26
C ASN A 3 8.89 4.18 2.74
N MET A 4 10.01 4.02 3.44
CA MET A 4 11.08 3.11 3.03
C MET A 4 10.77 1.65 3.36
N LEU A 5 9.98 1.41 4.42
CA LEU A 5 9.59 0.07 4.84
C LEU A 5 8.52 -0.52 3.92
N LYS A 6 8.89 -1.61 3.24
CA LYS A 6 7.99 -2.40 2.41
C LYS A 6 7.72 -3.75 3.08
N LYS A 7 6.51 -4.27 2.89
CA LYS A 7 6.09 -5.59 3.35
C LYS A 7 5.78 -6.45 2.14
N CYS A 8 6.23 -7.70 2.16
CA CYS A 8 5.91 -8.62 1.09
C CYS A 8 4.51 -9.23 1.27
N THR A 9 3.77 -9.37 0.17
CA THR A 9 2.44 -9.98 0.16
C THR A 9 2.44 -11.51 0.32
N LYS A 10 3.58 -12.18 0.04
CA LYS A 10 3.70 -13.65 0.13
C LYS A 10 4.30 -14.10 1.46
N CYS A 11 5.48 -13.57 1.79
CA CYS A 11 6.28 -13.99 2.95
C CYS A 11 5.93 -13.21 4.23
N ASN A 12 5.13 -12.14 4.15
CA ASN A 12 4.82 -11.20 5.24
C ASN A 12 6.04 -10.57 5.95
N THR A 13 7.26 -10.83 5.51
CA THR A 13 8.47 -10.20 6.04
C THR A 13 8.65 -8.77 5.52
N TYR A 14 9.26 -7.95 6.36
CA TYR A 14 9.63 -6.58 6.02
C TYR A 14 10.95 -6.56 5.26
N THR A 15 11.03 -5.69 4.27
CA THR A 15 12.21 -5.50 3.43
C THR A 15 12.30 -4.04 2.99
N LEU A 16 13.53 -3.59 2.73
CA LEU A 16 13.82 -2.30 2.10
C LEU A 16 13.94 -2.43 0.57
N LYS A 17 14.07 -3.67 0.07
CA LYS A 17 14.19 -3.99 -1.36
C LYS A 17 12.80 -4.14 -1.99
N ASP A 18 12.71 -3.88 -3.30
CA ASP A 18 11.49 -4.07 -4.08
C ASP A 18 11.04 -5.54 -4.20
N VAL A 19 11.98 -6.47 -4.05
CA VAL A 19 11.74 -7.92 -4.17
C VAL A 19 12.09 -8.60 -2.83
N CYS A 20 11.15 -9.36 -2.24
CA CYS A 20 11.41 -10.25 -1.09
C CYS A 20 12.29 -11.42 -1.56
N LYS A 21 13.07 -12.00 -0.63
CA LYS A 21 13.86 -13.22 -0.89
C LYS A 21 13.02 -14.40 -1.41
N CYS A 22 11.71 -14.41 -1.15
CA CYS A 22 10.77 -15.42 -1.69
C CYS A 22 10.30 -15.17 -3.14
N GLY A 23 10.80 -14.11 -3.81
CA GLY A 23 10.34 -13.70 -5.14
C GLY A 23 8.99 -12.96 -5.16
N GLY A 24 8.43 -12.65 -3.98
CA GLY A 24 7.23 -11.81 -3.87
C GLY A 24 7.54 -10.32 -3.97
N LYS A 25 6.63 -9.55 -4.57
CA LYS A 25 6.73 -8.09 -4.63
C LYS A 25 6.55 -7.48 -3.24
N ALA A 26 7.39 -6.52 -2.89
CA ALA A 26 7.30 -5.78 -1.64
C ALA A 26 6.49 -4.49 -1.87
N VAL A 27 5.36 -4.36 -1.18
CA VAL A 27 4.48 -3.19 -1.23
C VAL A 27 4.71 -2.30 -0.01
N SER A 28 4.37 -1.01 -0.12
CA SER A 28 4.50 -0.11 1.03
C SER A 28 3.70 -0.66 2.21
N ALA A 29 4.37 -0.83 3.36
CA ALA A 29 3.71 -1.30 4.57
C ALA A 29 2.79 -0.24 5.18
N HIS A 30 3.02 1.03 4.83
CA HIS A 30 2.33 2.15 5.41
C HIS A 30 0.98 2.35 4.72
N PRO A 31 -0.10 2.60 5.47
CA PRO A 31 -1.39 2.88 4.88
C PRO A 31 -1.34 4.18 4.05
N PRO A 32 -2.21 4.31 3.03
CA PRO A 32 -2.35 5.56 2.30
C PRO A 32 -2.83 6.67 3.26
N LYS A 33 -2.33 7.88 3.05
CA LYS A 33 -2.78 9.06 3.82
C LYS A 33 -4.26 9.31 3.61
N PHE A 34 -5.00 9.46 4.69
CA PHE A 34 -6.35 9.97 4.64
C PHE A 34 -6.35 11.47 4.33
N SER A 35 -7.28 11.90 3.46
CA SER A 35 -7.47 13.31 3.12
C SER A 35 -8.94 13.55 2.83
N MET A 36 -9.52 14.50 3.56
CA MET A 36 -10.95 14.83 3.47
C MET A 36 -11.33 15.34 2.07
N ILE A 37 -10.48 16.16 1.46
CA ILE A 37 -10.67 16.69 0.10
C ILE A 37 -10.68 15.55 -0.92
N LYS A 38 -9.80 14.55 -0.78
CA LYS A 38 -9.78 13.38 -1.66
C LYS A 38 -10.99 12.47 -1.44
N GLU A 39 -11.48 12.36 -0.20
CA GLU A 39 -12.69 11.59 0.10
C GLU A 39 -13.91 12.18 -0.60
N GLN A 40 -14.08 13.50 -0.56
CA GLN A 40 -15.21 14.16 -1.21
C GLN A 40 -15.18 14.00 -2.74
N LYS A 41 -14.00 14.10 -3.36
CA LYS A 41 -13.86 14.00 -4.83
C LYS A 41 -13.87 12.56 -5.36
N TYR A 42 -13.18 11.65 -4.68
CA TYR A 42 -12.91 10.29 -5.17
C TYR A 42 -13.48 9.17 -4.29
N GLY A 43 -14.16 9.50 -3.19
CA GLY A 43 -14.70 8.51 -2.25
C GLY A 43 -15.74 7.60 -2.86
N LYS A 44 -16.64 8.14 -3.71
CA LYS A 44 -17.68 7.36 -4.42
C LYS A 44 -17.04 6.26 -5.29
N TYR A 45 -16.12 6.65 -6.16
CA TYR A 45 -15.42 5.73 -7.07
C TYR A 45 -14.61 4.67 -6.32
N ARG A 46 -13.94 5.05 -5.22
CA ARG A 46 -13.16 4.10 -4.41
C ARG A 46 -14.02 3.04 -3.72
N ARG A 47 -15.26 3.38 -3.33
CA ARG A 47 -16.22 2.41 -2.76
C ARG A 47 -16.77 1.48 -3.83
N GLN A 48 -17.11 2.02 -4.99
CA GLN A 48 -17.59 1.22 -6.13
C GLN A 48 -16.52 0.23 -6.63
N ALA A 49 -15.25 0.64 -6.70
CA ALA A 49 -14.17 -0.24 -7.13
C ALA A 49 -13.81 -1.36 -6.12
N LYS A 50 -14.35 -1.31 -4.90
CA LYS A 50 -14.20 -2.37 -3.89
C LYS A 50 -15.38 -3.35 -3.87
N ALA A 51 -16.52 -2.95 -4.44
CA ALA A 51 -17.70 -3.79 -4.59
C ALA A 51 -17.47 -4.76 -5.76
#